data_AF-A0A392QAN7-F1
#
_entry.id   AF-A0A392QAN7-F1
#
_cell.length_a   1.000
_cell.length_b   1.000
_cell.length_c   1.000
_cell.angle_alpha   90.00
_cell.angle_beta   90.00
_cell.angle_gamma   90.00
#
_symmetry.space_group_name_H-M   'P 1'
#
loop_
_entity.id
_entity.type
_entity.pdbx_description
1 polymer ?
#
loop_
_entity_poly.entity_id
_entity_poly.type
_entity_poly.pdbx_seq_one_letter_code
_entity_poly.pdbx_strand_id
1 'polypeptide(L)'
;MAHASRNSREQLRAHGGLDVYLNLLEDEFWSVTALDSIAVCLAHDNDNRKVEQALLKKDAVQKLVKFFQCCPEQHFVHILEPFLKIITYRF
;
A
#
# COMPACT_ATOMS: atom_id res chain seq x y z
N MET A 1 5.43 -21.31 0.70
CA MET A 1 6.41 -20.54 -0.12
C MET A 1 5.70 -20.01 -1.36
N ALA A 2 5.20 -18.79 -1.30
CA ALA A 2 4.83 -18.02 -2.48
C ALA A 2 5.65 -16.72 -2.43
N HIS A 3 6.98 -16.86 -2.52
CA HIS A 3 7.82 -15.69 -2.72
C HIS A 3 7.64 -15.29 -4.17
N ALA A 4 6.91 -14.21 -4.41
CA ALA A 4 7.18 -13.47 -5.63
C ALA A 4 8.68 -13.20 -5.68
N SER A 5 9.27 -13.46 -6.85
CA SER A 5 10.66 -13.13 -7.06
C SER A 5 10.88 -11.64 -6.74
N ARG A 6 12.07 -11.29 -6.26
CA ARG A 6 12.46 -9.88 -6.08
C ARG A 6 12.16 -9.05 -7.33
N ASN A 7 12.37 -9.65 -8.51
CA ASN A 7 12.02 -9.08 -9.80
C ASN A 7 10.51 -8.80 -9.94
N SER A 8 9.63 -9.71 -9.51
CA SER A 8 8.17 -9.49 -9.52
C SER A 8 7.75 -8.28 -8.67
N ARG A 9 8.38 -8.09 -7.50
CA ARG A 9 8.15 -6.89 -6.66
C ARG A 9 8.65 -5.61 -7.32
N GLU A 10 9.84 -5.65 -7.92
CA GLU A 10 10.42 -4.51 -8.63
C GLU A 10 9.61 -4.16 -9.89
N GLN A 11 9.07 -5.13 -10.63
CA GLN A 11 8.20 -4.93 -11.79
C GLN A 11 6.83 -4.34 -11.42
N LEU A 12 6.20 -4.83 -10.35
CA LEU A 12 5.00 -4.23 -9.78
C LEU A 12 5.25 -2.78 -9.36
N ARG A 13 6.45 -2.46 -8.88
CA ARG A 13 6.85 -1.09 -8.54
C ARG A 13 7.15 -0.20 -9.73
N ALA A 14 7.73 -0.74 -10.78
CA ALA A 14 8.03 0.00 -11.99
C ALA A 14 6.78 0.25 -12.86
N HIS A 15 5.78 -0.65 -12.82
CA HIS A 15 4.66 -0.64 -13.77
C HIS A 15 3.27 -0.73 -13.13
N GLY A 16 3.16 -0.98 -11.83
CA GLY A 16 1.89 -1.04 -11.11
C GLY A 16 1.47 0.34 -10.60
N GLY A 17 0.32 0.83 -11.04
CA GLY A 17 -0.31 2.02 -10.46
C GLY A 17 -0.90 1.77 -9.07
N LEU A 18 -1.35 2.84 -8.40
CA LEU A 18 -1.95 2.77 -7.07
C LEU A 18 -3.06 1.70 -6.95
N ASP A 19 -3.87 1.53 -8.00
CA ASP A 19 -4.97 0.54 -8.03
C ASP A 19 -4.47 -0.90 -7.88
N VAL A 20 -3.30 -1.23 -8.43
CA VAL A 20 -2.72 -2.57 -8.30
C VAL A 20 -2.39 -2.85 -6.84
N TYR A 21 -1.78 -1.88 -6.16
CA TYR A 21 -1.45 -2.02 -4.74
C TYR A 21 -2.69 -2.07 -3.85
N LEU A 22 -3.70 -1.25 -4.14
CA LEU A 22 -4.96 -1.30 -3.41
C LEU A 22 -5.67 -2.65 -3.54
N ASN A 23 -5.55 -3.31 -4.70
CA ASN A 23 -6.08 -4.67 -4.89
C ASN A 23 -5.25 -5.72 -4.15
N LEU A 24 -3.93 -5.55 -4.06
CA LEU A 24 -3.03 -6.47 -3.34
C LEU A 24 -3.17 -6.38 -1.81
N LEU A 25 -3.87 -5.39 -1.26
CA LEU A 25 -4.21 -5.34 0.16
C LEU A 25 -5.10 -6.52 0.61
N GLU A 26 -5.84 -7.14 -0.32
CA GLU A 26 -6.67 -8.31 -0.01
C GLU A 26 -5.87 -9.62 0.01
N ASP A 27 -4.60 -9.60 -0.40
CA ASP A 27 -3.73 -10.77 -0.41
C ASP A 27 -2.80 -10.76 0.81
N GLU A 28 -2.93 -11.77 1.67
CA GLU A 28 -2.18 -11.87 2.92
C GLU A 28 -0.65 -11.89 2.72
N PHE A 29 -0.15 -12.44 1.61
CA PHE A 29 1.29 -12.51 1.33
C PHE A 29 1.85 -11.19 0.79
N TRP A 30 1.00 -10.38 0.16
CA TRP A 30 1.41 -9.17 -0.54
C TRP A 30 1.01 -7.89 0.17
N SER A 31 0.07 -7.95 1.09
CA SER A 31 -0.50 -6.79 1.78
C SER A 31 0.55 -5.85 2.38
N VAL A 32 1.56 -6.40 3.06
CA VAL A 32 2.67 -5.61 3.63
C VAL A 32 3.47 -4.92 2.51
N THR A 33 3.84 -5.65 1.46
CA THR A 33 4.59 -5.10 0.31
C THR A 33 3.76 -4.04 -0.44
N ALA A 34 2.46 -4.26 -0.55
CA ALA A 34 1.53 -3.32 -1.18
C ALA A 34 1.44 -2.03 -0.37
N LEU A 35 1.31 -2.13 0.95
CA LEU A 35 1.23 -0.98 1.84
C LEU A 35 2.54 -0.17 1.86
N ASP A 36 3.69 -0.85 1.91
CA ASP A 36 5.00 -0.22 1.73
C ASP A 36 5.11 0.52 0.39
N SER A 37 4.64 -0.11 -0.68
CA SER A 37 4.68 0.51 -2.01
C SER A 37 3.77 1.73 -2.10
N ILE A 38 2.60 1.70 -1.47
CA ILE A 38 1.71 2.87 -1.36
C ILE A 38 2.40 4.00 -0.61
N ALA A 39 3.05 3.70 0.53
CA ALA A 39 3.81 4.67 1.30
C ALA A 39 4.94 5.30 0.47
N VAL A 40 5.68 4.49 -0.31
CA VAL A 40 6.73 4.98 -1.23
C VAL A 40 6.11 5.81 -2.37
N CYS A 41 4.98 5.40 -2.94
CA CYS A 41 4.32 6.17 -4.00
C CYS A 41 3.87 7.55 -3.50
N LEU A 42 3.34 7.61 -2.28
CA LEU A 42 2.97 8.86 -1.63
C LEU A 42 4.23 9.70 -1.31
N ALA A 43 5.33 9.06 -0.90
CA ALA A 43 6.63 9.68 -0.64
C ALA A 43 7.26 10.38 -1.84
N HIS A 44 6.97 9.88 -3.04
CA HIS A 44 7.47 10.45 -4.29
C HIS A 44 6.35 11.15 -5.08
N ASP A 45 5.21 11.42 -4.44
CA ASP A 45 4.12 12.13 -5.10
C ASP A 45 4.58 13.56 -5.41
N ASN A 46 4.51 13.91 -6.68
CA ASN A 46 4.99 15.20 -7.19
C ASN A 46 4.00 16.32 -6.89
N ASP A 47 4.31 17.54 -7.33
CA ASP A 47 3.50 18.74 -7.05
C ASP A 47 2.00 18.61 -7.41
N ASN A 48 1.65 17.71 -8.35
CA ASN A 48 0.26 17.47 -8.73
C ASN A 48 -0.51 16.57 -7.76
N ARG A 49 0.14 15.99 -6.74
CA ARG A 49 -0.47 15.19 -5.67
C ARG A 49 -1.42 14.10 -6.19
N LYS A 50 -1.03 13.43 -7.27
CA LYS A 50 -1.92 12.50 -7.99
C LYS A 50 -2.18 11.24 -7.18
N VAL A 51 -1.16 10.77 -6.46
CA VAL A 51 -1.27 9.59 -5.60
C VAL A 51 -2.13 9.91 -4.39
N GLU A 52 -1.89 11.06 -3.74
CA GLU A 52 -2.70 11.56 -2.62
C GLU A 52 -4.19 11.66 -3.01
N GLN A 53 -4.50 12.33 -4.13
CA GLN A 53 -5.87 12.49 -4.61
C GLN A 53 -6.54 11.15 -4.93
N ALA A 54 -5.81 10.19 -5.50
CA ALA A 54 -6.34 8.87 -5.79
C ALA A 54 -6.58 8.05 -4.51
N LEU A 55 -5.71 8.18 -3.51
CA LEU A 55 -5.82 7.51 -2.22
C LEU A 55 -7.01 8.04 -1.39
N LEU A 56 -7.34 9.32 -1.54
CA LEU A 56 -8.48 9.97 -0.88
C LEU A 56 -9.85 9.62 -1.50
N LYS A 57 -9.88 8.92 -2.64
CA LYS A 57 -11.14 8.45 -3.23
C LYS A 57 -11.82 7.45 -2.30
N LYS A 58 -13.16 7.51 -2.24
CA LYS A 58 -13.99 6.65 -1.38
C LYS A 58 -13.62 5.18 -1.48
N ASP A 59 -13.45 4.66 -2.69
CA ASP A 59 -13.15 3.24 -2.93
C ASP A 59 -11.77 2.84 -2.39
N ALA A 60 -10.77 3.69 -2.53
CA ALA A 60 -9.42 3.46 -2.00
C ALA A 60 -9.42 3.44 -0.47
N VAL A 61 -10.11 4.41 0.14
CA VAL A 61 -10.29 4.47 1.60
C VAL A 61 -11.04 3.23 2.11
N GLN A 62 -12.09 2.79 1.42
CA GLN A 62 -12.84 1.60 1.81
C GLN A 62 -11.98 0.33 1.76
N LYS A 63 -11.12 0.19 0.75
CA LYS A 63 -10.16 -0.93 0.68
C LYS A 63 -9.17 -0.91 1.84
N LEU A 64 -8.64 0.26 2.20
CA LEU A 64 -7.77 0.41 3.37
C LEU A 64 -8.51 0.04 4.67
N VAL A 65 -9.73 0.56 4.87
CA VAL A 65 -10.53 0.23 6.06
C VAL A 65 -10.80 -1.27 6.15
N LYS A 66 -11.21 -1.92 5.05
CA LYS A 66 -11.45 -3.36 5.00
C LYS A 66 -10.17 -4.14 5.32
N PHE A 67 -9.04 -3.72 4.78
CA PHE A 67 -7.73 -4.32 5.08
C PHE A 67 -7.43 -4.31 6.57
N PHE A 68 -7.57 -3.16 7.25
CA PHE A 68 -7.34 -3.08 8.70
C PHE A 68 -8.36 -3.87 9.53
N GLN A 69 -9.62 -3.98 9.07
CA GLN A 69 -10.65 -4.78 9.74
C GLN A 69 -10.37 -6.28 9.67
N CYS A 70 -9.75 -6.76 8.59
CA CYS A 70 -9.49 -8.18 8.36
C CYS A 70 -8.05 -8.60 8.67
N CYS A 71 -7.18 -7.66 9.06
CA CYS A 71 -5.78 -7.93 9.31
C CYS A 71 -5.58 -8.86 10.53
N PRO A 72 -4.90 -10.02 10.37
CA PRO A 72 -4.54 -10.87 11.50
C PRO A 72 -3.60 -10.12 12.47
N GLU A 73 -3.79 -10.30 13.78
CA GLU A 73 -2.95 -9.64 14.83
C GLU A 73 -1.45 -9.85 14.61
N GLN A 74 -1.07 -11.06 14.20
CA GLN A 74 0.30 -11.47 13.92
C GLN A 74 0.98 -10.68 12.77
N HIS A 75 0.20 -10.09 11.85
CA HIS A 75 0.74 -9.25 10.78
C HIS A 75 0.66 -7.75 11.10
N PHE A 76 -0.11 -7.36 12.12
CA PHE A 76 -0.38 -5.97 12.46
C PHE A 76 0.88 -5.16 12.77
N VAL A 77 1.87 -5.77 13.46
CA VAL A 77 3.14 -5.12 13.79
C VAL A 77 3.91 -4.67 12.55
N HIS A 78 3.88 -5.47 11.48
CA HIS A 78 4.57 -5.16 10.21
C HIS A 78 3.82 -4.15 9.34
N ILE A 79 2.57 -3.86 9.68
CA ILE A 79 1.67 -2.96 8.93
C ILE A 79 1.65 -1.56 9.54
N LEU A 80 1.89 -1.44 10.85
CA LEU A 80 1.85 -0.17 11.57
C LEU A 80 2.84 0.86 11.03
N GLU A 81 4.10 0.50 10.81
CA GLU A 81 5.11 1.44 10.31
C GLU A 81 4.77 1.96 8.90
N PRO A 82 4.46 1.13 7.90
CA PRO A 82 4.04 1.61 6.59
C PRO A 82 2.76 2.46 6.64
N PHE A 83 1.79 2.09 7.48
CA PHE A 83 0.56 2.85 7.64
C PHE A 83 0.81 4.23 8.27
N LEU A 84 1.66 4.30 9.28
CA LEU A 84 2.06 5.56 9.91
C LEU A 84 2.72 6.48 8.87
N LYS A 85 3.55 5.97 7.97
CA LYS A 85 4.14 6.77 6.87
C LYS A 85 3.08 7.36 5.95
N ILE A 86 2.00 6.62 5.68
CA ILE A 86 0.88 7.09 4.84
C ILE A 86 0.11 8.22 5.52
N ILE A 87 -0.26 8.07 6.80
CA ILE A 87 -1.11 9.06 7.49
C ILE A 87 -0.33 10.25 8.07
N THR A 88 0.95 10.06 8.35
CA THR A 88 1.83 11.06 8.97
C THR A 88 2.65 11.79 7.90
N TYR A 89 2.24 11.73 6.64
CA TYR A 89 2.89 12.37 5.50
C TYR A 89 2.82 13.91 5.60
N ARG A 90 3.57 14.47 6.57
CA ARG A 90 3.69 15.90 6.90
C ARG A 90 4.92 16.28 7.79
N PHE A 91 5.95 15.45 7.92
CA PHE A 91 7.22 15.89 8.54
C PHE A 91 8.43 15.47 7.71
#